data_AF-F8LBM3-F1
#
_entry.id   AF-F8LBM3-F1
#
_cell.length_a   1.000
_cell.length_b   1.000
_cell.length_c   1.000
_cell.angle_alpha   90.00
_cell.angle_beta   90.00
_cell.angle_gamma   90.00
#
_symmetry.space_group_name_H-M   'P 1'
#
loop_
_entity.id
_entity.type
_entity.pdbx_description
1 polymer ?
#
loop_
_entity_poly.entity_id
_entity_poly.type
_entity_poly.pdbx_seq_one_letter_code
_entity_poly.pdbx_strand_id
1 'polypeptide(L)' 'MNRSTNSKIVLIGYRGVGKTTLGKALADTLKRPFIDTDDLIVQAANAPYRKFLIMKGNLASA' A
#
# COMPACT_ATOMS: atom_id res chain seq x y z
N MET A 1 -29.71 -9.99 1.98
CA MET A 1 -28.65 -9.79 0.96
C MET A 1 -27.29 -10.03 1.60
N ASN A 2 -26.76 -11.26 1.52
CA ASN A 2 -25.46 -11.58 2.11
C ASN A 2 -24.36 -11.27 1.09
N ARG A 3 -23.79 -10.06 1.15
CA ARG A 3 -22.56 -9.74 0.42
C ARG A 3 -21.44 -10.62 0.96
N SER A 4 -20.69 -11.25 0.07
CA SER A 4 -19.47 -12.01 0.38
C SER A 4 -18.61 -11.26 1.40
N THR A 5 -18.37 -11.89 2.54
CA THR A 5 -17.69 -11.33 3.73
C THR A 5 -16.19 -11.09 3.53
N ASN A 6 -15.67 -11.27 2.30
CA ASN A 6 -14.27 -11.09 1.97
C ASN A 6 -13.99 -9.84 1.10
N SER A 7 -14.72 -8.75 1.33
CA SER A 7 -14.51 -7.49 0.60
C SER A 7 -13.25 -6.77 1.11
N LYS A 8 -12.34 -6.37 0.21
CA LYS A 8 -11.12 -5.61 0.56
C LYS A 8 -11.41 -4.11 0.57
N ILE A 9 -10.78 -3.38 1.49
CA ILE A 9 -10.83 -1.90 1.55
C ILE A 9 -9.49 -1.39 1.04
N VAL A 10 -9.51 -0.47 0.08
CA VAL A 10 -8.30 0.12 -0.52
C VAL A 10 -8.34 1.64 -0.31
N LEU A 11 -7.30 2.19 0.31
CA LEU A 11 -7.18 3.63 0.54
C LEU A 11 -6.32 4.25 -0.56
N ILE A 12 -6.90 5.17 -1.33
CA ILE A 12 -6.24 5.90 -2.42
C ILE A 12 -6.07 7.38 -2.09
N GLY A 13 -5.07 8.04 -2.68
CA GLY A 13 -4.81 9.47 -2.49
C GLY A 13 -3.32 9.82 -2.46
N TYR A 14 -3.00 11.12 -2.44
CA TYR A 14 -1.62 11.61 -2.48
C TYR A 14 -0.75 11.14 -1.29
N ARG A 15 0.58 11.18 -1.45
CA ARG A 15 1.52 10.92 -0.35
C ARG A 15 1.33 11.97 0.75
N GLY A 16 1.44 11.56 2.02
CA GLY A 16 1.31 12.46 3.17
C GLY A 16 -0.12 12.73 3.67
N VAL A 17 -1.17 12.33 2.94
CA VAL A 17 -2.58 12.56 3.37
C VAL A 17 -3.07 11.64 4.50
N GLY A 18 -2.19 10.86 5.12
CA GLY A 18 -2.52 10.04 6.30
C GLY A 18 -3.14 8.66 6.01
N LYS A 19 -3.09 8.15 4.76
CA LYS A 19 -3.67 6.84 4.40
C LYS A 19 -3.17 5.68 5.26
N THR A 20 -1.86 5.61 5.52
CA THR A 20 -1.27 4.58 6.37
C THR A 20 -1.78 4.68 7.81
N THR A 21 -1.90 5.89 8.36
CA THR A 21 -2.41 6.14 9.71
C THR A 21 -3.88 5.72 9.82
N LEU A 22 -4.73 6.17 8.88
CA LEU A 22 -6.15 5.79 8.84
C LEU A 22 -6.32 4.29 8.61
N GLY A 23 -5.54 3.71 7.71
CA GLY A 23 -5.61 2.29 7.37
C GLY A 23 -5.29 1.37 8.54
N LYS A 24 -4.28 1.72 9.35
CA LYS A 24 -3.97 0.99 10.59
C LYS A 24 -5.12 1.07 11.59
N ALA A 25 -5.62 2.27 11.88
CA ALA A 25 -6.74 2.45 12.80
C ALA A 25 -8.01 1.71 12.33
N LEU A 26 -8.29 1.73 11.03
CA LEU A 26 -9.40 1.00 10.43
C LEU A 26 -9.23 -0.52 10.52
N ALA A 27 -8.02 -1.03 10.25
CA ALA A 27 -7.68 -2.44 10.36
C ALA A 27 -7.85 -2.96 11.79
N ASP A 28 -7.37 -2.20 12.78
CA ASP A 28 -7.51 -2.51 14.20
C ASP A 28 -8.99 -2.53 14.61
N THR A 29 -9.75 -1.52 14.21
CA THR A 29 -11.19 -1.41 14.50
C THR A 29 -11.98 -2.56 13.91
N LEU A 30 -11.65 -2.97 12.67
CA LEU A 30 -12.34 -4.05 11.97
C LEU A 30 -11.78 -5.44 12.29
N LYS A 31 -10.70 -5.53 13.09
CA LYS A 31 -9.94 -6.76 13.35
C LYS A 31 -9.52 -7.47 12.07
N ARG A 32 -8.96 -6.71 11.12
CA ARG A 32 -8.50 -7.20 9.82
C ARG A 32 -7.01 -6.92 9.62
N PRO A 33 -6.31 -7.69 8.79
CA PRO A 33 -4.92 -7.38 8.46
C PRO A 33 -4.82 -6.05 7.73
N PHE A 34 -3.82 -5.25 8.10
CA PHE A 34 -3.37 -4.09 7.35
C PHE A 34 -2.27 -4.51 6.38
N ILE A 35 -2.34 -4.03 5.14
CA ILE A 35 -1.33 -4.27 4.09
C ILE A 35 -0.90 -2.91 3.56
N ASP A 36 0.39 -2.58 3.70
CA ASP A 36 1.00 -1.45 3.01
C ASP A 36 1.57 -1.92 1.66
N THR A 37 1.12 -1.31 0.58
CA THR A 37 1.56 -1.66 -0.77
C THR A 37 3.01 -1.26 -1.03
N ASP A 38 3.51 -0.21 -0.38
CA ASP A 38 4.90 0.22 -0.55
C ASP A 38 5.86 -0.87 -0.01
N ASP A 39 5.52 -1.49 1.13
CA ASP A 39 6.30 -2.59 1.71
C ASP A 39 6.30 -3.84 0.84
N LEU A 40 5.16 -4.15 0.20
CA LEU A 40 5.08 -5.29 -0.73
C LEU A 40 5.95 -5.09 -1.97
N ILE A 41 6.03 -3.85 -2.49
CA ILE A 41 6.88 -3.52 -3.62
C ILE A 41 8.36 -3.68 -3.26
N VAL A 42 8.77 -3.26 -2.06
CA VAL A 42 10.15 -3.44 -1.57
C VAL A 42 10.52 -4.90 -1.48
N GLN A 43 9.65 -5.72 -0.90
CA GLN A 43 9.86 -7.16 -0.78
C GLN A 43 9.97 -7.83 -2.15
N ALA A 44 9.06 -7.50 -3.07
CA ALA A 44 9.09 -8.04 -4.43
C ALA A 44 10.33 -7.58 -5.23
N ALA A 45 10.82 -6.37 -4.98
CA ALA A 45 11.95 -5.79 -5.70
C ALA A 45 13.32 -6.21 -5.16
N ASN A 46 13.41 -6.86 -3.98
CA ASN A 46 14.66 -7.11 -3.26
C ASN A 46 15.56 -5.86 -3.14
N ALA A 47 14.95 -4.68 -3.09
CA ALA A 47 15.65 -3.40 -3.12
C ALA A 47 14.89 -2.36 -2.27
N PRO A 48 15.59 -1.44 -1.59
CA PRO A 48 14.94 -0.36 -0.85
C PRO A 48 13.98 0.44 -1.74
N TYR A 49 12.83 0.85 -1.21
CA TYR A 49 11.78 1.57 -1.96
C TYR A 49 12.33 2.73 -2.79
N ARG A 50 13.25 3.50 -2.19
CA ARG A 50 13.91 4.63 -2.84
C ARG A 50 14.77 4.22 -4.04
N LYS A 51 15.47 3.08 -3.95
CA LYS A 51 16.26 2.52 -5.05
C LYS A 51 15.34 2.00 -6.16
N PHE A 52 14.22 1.36 -5.80
CA PHE A 52 13.21 0.92 -6.76
C PHE A 52 12.61 2.09 -7.56
N LEU A 53 12.21 3.16 -6.87
CA LEU A 53 11.69 4.39 -7.49
C LEU A 53 12.68 5.02 -8.47
N ILE A 54 13.95 5.13 -8.09
CA ILE A 54 15.00 5.68 -8.97
C ILE A 54 15.18 4.78 -10.20
N MET A 55 15.23 3.47 -10.01
CA MET A 55 15.45 2.50 -11.09
C MET A 55 14.28 2.49 -12.10
N LYS A 56 13.03 2.63 -11.64
CA LYS A 56 11.86 2.75 -12.51
C LYS A 56 11.70 4.14 -13.11
N GLY A 57 12.05 5.20 -12.37
CA GLY A 57 12.03 6.57 -12.87
C GLY A 57 13.00 6.79 -14.03
N ASN A 58 14.19 6.19 -13.98
CA ASN A 58 15.19 6.26 -15.06
C ASN A 58 14.79 5.48 -16.32
N LEU A 59 13.89 4.49 -16.22
CA LEU A 59 13.37 3.75 -17.37
C LEU A 59 12.28 4.53 -18.13
N ALA A 60 11.68 5.55 -17.53
CA ALA A 60 10.69 6.41 -18.19
C ALA A 60 11.33 7.62 -18.91
N SER A 61 12.64 7.82 -18.71
CA SER A 61 13.42 8.91 -19.30
C SER A 61 14.42 8.43 -20.38
N ALA A 62 14.30 7.19 -20.84
CA ALA A 62 15.11 6.59 -21.90
C ALA A 62 14.25 6.28 -23.13
#